data_AF-A0A397D7J4-F1
#
_entry.id   AF-A0A397D7J4-F1
#
_cell.length_a   1.000
_cell.length_b   1.000
_cell.length_c   1.000
_cell.angle_alpha   90.00
_cell.angle_beta   90.00
_cell.angle_gamma   90.00
#
_symmetry.space_group_name_H-M   'P 1'
#
loop_
_entity.id
_entity.type
_entity.pdbx_description
1 polymer ?
#
loop_
_entity_poly.entity_id
_entity_poly.type
_entity_poly.pdbx_seq_one_letter_code
_entity_poly.pdbx_strand_id
1 'polypeptide(L)'
;TDHPGSAAIAYFRFAHAETVLPLACLLGMCSSTSPLVASWTEAQIHHRQFKVSRLSPFASNLAFHVYKCGKNDEKRVKFLANEVEVDMPFCHEKGYCTLDDLQQHFYTAVAFDFQNECKL
;
A
#
# COMPACT_ATOMS: atom_id res chain seq x y z
N THR A 1 -32.05 -6.40 12.40
CA THR A 1 -31.84 -6.23 13.85
C THR A 1 -30.55 -5.46 14.04
N ASP A 2 -30.65 -4.14 14.21
CA ASP A 2 -29.51 -3.28 14.54
C ASP A 2 -29.13 -3.47 16.01
N HIS A 3 -27.87 -3.81 16.28
CA HIS A 3 -27.31 -3.86 17.63
C HIS A 3 -26.49 -2.59 17.90
N PRO A 4 -26.90 -1.73 18.85
CA PRO A 4 -26.11 -0.60 19.28
C PRO A 4 -24.91 -1.14 20.08
N GLY A 5 -23.76 -1.31 19.45
CA GLY A 5 -22.54 -1.77 20.14
C GLY A 5 -21.45 -2.43 19.29
N SER A 6 -21.63 -2.69 17.99
CA SER A 6 -20.56 -3.24 17.16
C SER A 6 -19.88 -2.13 16.36
N ALA A 7 -18.91 -1.45 16.97
CA ALA A 7 -17.97 -0.66 16.19
C ALA A 7 -17.13 -1.64 15.35
N ALA A 8 -17.17 -1.55 14.03
CA ALA A 8 -16.34 -2.37 13.16
C ALA A 8 -14.85 -2.16 13.50
N ILE A 9 -14.19 -3.21 13.99
CA ILE A 9 -12.78 -3.17 14.42
C ILE A 9 -11.80 -3.47 13.28
N ALA A 10 -12.28 -3.96 12.14
CA ALA A 10 -11.48 -4.28 10.96
C ALA A 10 -12.31 -4.24 9.67
N TYR A 11 -11.66 -3.95 8.55
CA TYR A 11 -12.24 -3.96 7.20
C TYR A 11 -11.38 -4.84 6.29
N PHE A 12 -12.00 -5.85 5.68
CA PHE A 12 -11.34 -6.77 4.76
C PHE A 12 -11.89 -6.58 3.35
N ARG A 13 -11.00 -6.48 2.37
CA ARG A 13 -11.33 -6.41 0.94
C ARG A 13 -10.57 -7.49 0.21
N PHE A 14 -11.25 -8.17 -0.70
CA PHE A 14 -10.67 -9.21 -1.54
C PHE A 14 -10.62 -8.70 -2.97
N ALA A 15 -9.46 -8.84 -3.60
CA ALA A 15 -9.22 -8.36 -4.94
C ALA A 15 -8.28 -9.30 -5.69
N HIS A 16 -8.15 -9.08 -6.99
CA HIS A 16 -7.27 -9.87 -7.84
C HIS A 16 -5.84 -9.32 -7.80
N ALA A 17 -4.88 -10.08 -8.32
CA ALA A 17 -3.48 -9.65 -8.40
C ALA A 17 -3.35 -8.31 -9.15
N GLU A 18 -4.21 -8.11 -10.16
CA GLU A 18 -4.32 -6.90 -10.98
C GLU A 18 -4.79 -5.67 -10.18
N THR A 19 -5.29 -5.83 -8.96
CA THR A 19 -5.57 -4.72 -8.03
C THR A 19 -4.51 -4.61 -6.94
N VAL A 20 -4.07 -5.74 -6.39
CA VAL A 20 -3.08 -5.76 -5.29
C VAL A 20 -1.73 -5.23 -5.77
N LEU A 21 -1.29 -5.63 -6.96
CA LEU A 21 0.02 -5.23 -7.49
C LEU A 21 0.10 -3.71 -7.76
N PRO A 22 -0.85 -3.05 -8.47
CA PRO A 22 -0.84 -1.60 -8.61
C PRO A 22 -0.90 -0.86 -7.27
N LEU A 23 -1.66 -1.35 -6.30
CA LEU A 23 -1.71 -0.75 -4.97
C LEU A 23 -0.37 -0.86 -4.25
N ALA A 24 0.27 -2.04 -4.25
CA ALA A 24 1.62 -2.22 -3.71
C ALA A 24 2.63 -1.27 -4.38
N CYS A 25 2.52 -1.08 -5.70
CA CYS A 25 3.35 -0.13 -6.43
C CYS A 25 3.11 1.32 -6.02
N LEU A 26 1.84 1.72 -5.89
CA LEU A 26 1.47 3.05 -5.39
C LEU A 26 2.06 3.30 -4.00
N LEU A 27 2.08 2.29 -3.13
CA LEU A 27 2.67 2.32 -1.78
C LEU A 27 4.21 2.27 -1.77
N GLY A 28 4.85 2.35 -2.95
CA GLY A 28 6.31 2.47 -3.08
C GLY A 28 7.08 1.14 -3.14
N MET A 29 6.40 0.00 -3.11
CA MET A 29 7.06 -1.31 -3.06
C MET A 29 7.66 -1.75 -4.40
N CYS A 30 7.20 -1.17 -5.51
CA CYS A 30 7.64 -1.53 -6.86
C CYS A 30 8.86 -0.74 -7.34
N SER A 31 9.69 -0.27 -6.41
CA SER A 31 10.86 0.53 -6.76
C SER A 31 11.78 -0.22 -7.74
N SER A 32 12.10 0.43 -8.85
CA SER A 32 13.04 -0.05 -9.83
C SER A 32 13.93 1.10 -10.26
N THR A 33 15.22 0.84 -10.40
CA THR A 33 16.20 1.83 -10.88
C THR A 33 15.99 2.18 -12.36
N SER A 34 15.28 1.32 -13.11
CA SER A 34 14.96 1.52 -14.51
C SER A 34 13.66 0.81 -14.91
N PRO A 35 12.95 1.28 -15.96
CA PRO A 35 11.81 0.56 -16.52
C PRO A 35 12.22 -0.83 -17.00
N LEU A 36 11.38 -1.83 -16.75
CA LEU A 36 11.55 -3.16 -17.33
C LEU A 36 11.28 -3.06 -18.84
N VAL A 37 12.20 -3.52 -19.67
CA VAL A 37 12.02 -3.55 -21.13
C VAL A 37 12.22 -4.95 -21.70
N ALA A 38 11.54 -5.24 -22.81
CA ALA A 38 11.55 -6.57 -23.44
C ALA A 38 12.94 -6.98 -23.99
N SER A 39 13.85 -6.03 -24.19
CA SER A 39 15.20 -6.27 -24.72
C SER A 39 16.25 -6.59 -23.65
N TRP A 40 15.85 -6.76 -22.39
CA TRP A 40 16.78 -7.09 -21.32
C TRP A 40 17.44 -8.45 -21.51
N THR A 41 18.72 -8.52 -21.17
CA THR A 41 19.46 -9.77 -21.10
C THR A 41 19.00 -10.61 -19.91
N GLU A 42 19.25 -11.92 -19.93
CA GLU A 42 18.96 -12.81 -18.80
C GLU A 42 19.56 -12.30 -17.48
N ALA A 43 20.80 -11.79 -17.52
CA ALA A 43 21.44 -11.23 -16.35
C ALA A 43 20.66 -10.03 -15.78
N GLN A 44 20.16 -9.12 -16.62
CA GLN A 44 19.32 -8.00 -16.17
C GLN A 44 17.99 -8.47 -15.61
N ILE A 45 17.35 -9.45 -16.26
CA ILE A 45 16.09 -10.05 -15.79
C ILE A 45 16.29 -10.68 -14.41
N HIS A 46 17.37 -11.41 -14.17
CA HIS A 46 17.63 -12.07 -12.88
C HIS A 46 17.88 -11.09 -11.72
N HIS A 47 18.54 -9.96 -11.99
CA HIS A 47 18.90 -8.94 -10.99
C HIS A 47 17.86 -7.83 -10.79
N ARG A 48 16.76 -7.86 -11.55
CA ARG A 48 15.67 -6.88 -11.40
C ARG A 48 15.11 -6.87 -9.98
N GLN A 49 14.73 -5.69 -9.50
CA GLN A 49 14.11 -5.53 -8.19
C GLN A 49 12.62 -5.86 -8.23
N PHE A 50 11.93 -5.47 -9.31
CA PHE A 50 10.51 -5.76 -9.51
C PHE A 50 10.27 -7.27 -9.75
N LYS A 51 9.77 -7.95 -8.73
CA LYS A 51 9.44 -9.38 -8.77
C LYS A 51 8.01 -9.59 -8.30
N VAL A 52 7.10 -9.89 -9.23
CA VAL A 52 5.68 -10.14 -8.92
C VAL A 52 5.52 -11.27 -7.89
N SER A 53 6.36 -12.30 -7.95
CA SER A 53 6.36 -13.39 -6.97
C SER A 53 6.66 -12.96 -5.53
N ARG A 54 7.22 -11.76 -5.32
CA ARG A 54 7.43 -11.16 -3.99
C ARG A 54 6.35 -10.11 -3.66
N LEU A 55 5.92 -9.36 -4.66
CA LEU A 55 4.98 -8.24 -4.48
C LEU A 55 3.52 -8.71 -4.34
N SER A 56 3.10 -9.67 -5.16
CA SER A 56 1.75 -10.22 -5.15
C SER A 56 1.79 -11.74 -5.40
N PRO A 57 2.35 -12.54 -4.47
CA PRO A 57 2.23 -13.99 -4.51
C PRO A 57 0.76 -14.44 -4.40
N PHE A 58 0.50 -15.74 -4.55
CA PHE A 58 -0.81 -16.28 -4.22
C PHE A 58 -1.18 -15.99 -2.76
N ALA A 59 -2.43 -15.60 -2.54
CA ALA A 59 -2.93 -15.15 -1.24
C ALA A 59 -2.16 -13.96 -0.65
N SER A 60 -1.60 -13.09 -1.51
CA SER A 60 -1.00 -11.83 -1.06
C SER A 60 -2.00 -10.98 -0.28
N ASN A 61 -1.48 -10.23 0.69
CA ASN A 61 -2.28 -9.33 1.50
C ASN A 61 -1.50 -8.05 1.81
N LEU A 62 -2.23 -6.95 1.91
CA LEU A 62 -1.74 -5.64 2.31
C LEU A 62 -2.59 -5.19 3.49
N ALA A 63 -1.97 -4.86 4.62
CA ALA A 63 -2.68 -4.50 5.84
C ALA A 63 -2.22 -3.16 6.38
N PHE A 64 -3.19 -2.34 6.79
CA PHE A 64 -2.98 -1.09 7.50
C PHE A 64 -3.47 -1.26 8.93
N HIS A 65 -2.55 -1.38 9.88
CA HIS A 65 -2.90 -1.43 11.29
C HIS A 65 -3.00 -0.01 11.84
N VAL A 66 -4.16 0.33 12.38
CA VAL A 66 -4.41 1.65 12.98
C VAL A 66 -4.33 1.52 14.50
N TYR A 67 -3.31 2.14 15.09
CA TYR A 67 -3.13 2.23 16.53
C TYR A 67 -3.66 3.55 17.06
N LYS A 68 -4.21 3.50 18.27
CA LYS A 68 -4.57 4.69 19.05
C LYS A 68 -3.44 4.95 20.04
N CYS A 69 -2.79 6.10 19.92
CA CYS A 69 -1.60 6.48 20.67
C CYS A 69 -1.90 7.66 21.62
N GLY A 70 -1.41 7.57 22.85
CA GLY A 70 -1.51 8.64 23.84
C GLY A 70 -2.94 8.96 24.32
N LYS A 71 -3.07 10.10 25.02
CA LYS A 71 -4.35 10.56 25.59
C LYS A 71 -5.22 11.37 24.62
N ASN A 72 -4.65 11.79 23.48
CA ASN A 72 -5.32 12.64 22.49
C ASN A 72 -5.96 11.83 21.35
N ASP A 73 -6.05 10.50 21.49
CA ASP A 73 -6.59 9.61 20.47
C ASP A 73 -5.89 9.73 19.10
N GLU A 74 -4.59 10.09 19.09
CA GLU A 74 -3.80 10.19 17.87
C GLU A 74 -3.77 8.83 17.18
N LYS A 75 -4.13 8.79 15.89
CA LYS A 75 -4.12 7.56 15.11
C LYS A 75 -2.81 7.44 14.35
N ARG A 76 -2.12 6.32 14.56
CA ARG A 76 -0.90 5.98 13.82
C ARG A 76 -1.09 4.71 13.02
N VAL A 77 -0.48 4.65 11.85
CA VAL A 77 -0.66 3.58 10.88
C VAL A 77 0.66 2.87 10.64
N LYS A 78 0.64 1.55 10.86
CA LYS A 78 1.69 0.62 10.43
C LYS A 78 1.21 -0.08 9.17
N PHE A 79 2.10 -0.22 8.20
CA PHE A 79 1.82 -0.94 6.96
C PHE A 79 2.53 -2.30 6.97
N LEU A 80 1.80 -3.33 6.54
CA LEU A 80 2.34 -4.67 6.34
C LEU A 80 2.00 -5.12 4.92
N ALA A 81 2.97 -5.78 4.29
CA ALA A 81 2.77 -6.49 3.04
C ALA A 81 3.19 -7.94 3.21
N ASN A 82 2.26 -8.85 2.93
CA ASN A 82 2.42 -10.29 3.18
C ASN A 82 2.94 -10.53 4.61
N GLU A 83 2.22 -9.95 5.59
CA GLU A 83 2.51 -10.07 7.02
C GLU A 83 3.86 -9.52 7.49
N VAL A 84 4.66 -8.94 6.60
CA VAL A 84 5.95 -8.31 6.92
C VAL A 84 5.75 -6.80 6.99
N GLU A 85 6.26 -6.20 8.05
CA GLU A 85 6.28 -4.74 8.21
C GLU A 85 7.09 -4.09 7.10
N VAL A 86 6.52 -3.04 6.51
CA VAL A 86 7.15 -2.25 5.46
C VAL A 86 7.47 -0.88 6.01
N ASP A 87 8.74 -0.50 5.90
CA ASP A 87 9.19 0.83 6.26
C ASP A 87 8.60 1.86 5.31
N MET A 88 7.92 2.86 5.89
CA MET A 88 7.40 4.02 5.17
C MET A 88 8.32 5.21 5.43
N PRO A 89 9.37 5.44 4.62
CA PRO A 89 10.42 6.41 4.93
C PRO A 89 9.90 7.85 5.06
N PHE A 90 8.80 8.18 4.40
CA PHE A 90 8.16 9.49 4.50
C PHE A 90 7.52 9.76 5.88
N CYS A 91 7.34 8.75 6.73
CA CYS A 91 6.87 8.91 8.11
C CYS A 91 7.95 9.45 9.07
N HIS A 92 9.23 9.48 8.68
CA HIS A 92 10.40 10.00 9.41
C HIS A 92 10.44 9.61 10.91
N GLU A 93 11.12 10.39 11.77
CA GLU A 93 11.45 10.13 13.20
C GLU A 93 10.29 9.67 14.11
N LYS A 94 9.05 9.69 13.62
CA LYS A 94 7.83 9.30 14.33
C LYS A 94 7.58 7.78 14.32
N GLY A 95 8.32 6.99 13.53
CA GLY A 95 8.15 5.53 13.42
C GLY A 95 6.94 5.12 12.56
N TYR A 96 5.72 5.46 12.99
CA TYR A 96 4.47 5.22 12.26
C TYR A 96 3.80 6.53 11.83
N CYS A 97 3.30 6.56 10.59
CA CYS A 97 2.61 7.73 10.04
C CYS A 97 1.30 8.01 10.77
N THR A 98 0.94 9.28 10.91
CA THR A 98 -0.46 9.63 11.22
C THR A 98 -1.35 9.41 9.99
N LEU A 99 -2.67 9.41 10.17
CA LEU A 99 -3.59 9.37 9.04
C LEU A 99 -3.41 10.58 8.11
N ASP A 100 -3.15 11.75 8.68
CA ASP A 100 -2.95 12.99 7.92
C ASP A 100 -1.67 12.93 7.08
N ASP A 101 -0.58 12.37 7.63
CA ASP A 101 0.67 12.15 6.89
C ASP A 101 0.43 11.27 5.65
N LEU A 102 -0.36 10.19 5.79
CA LEU A 102 -0.72 9.30 4.68
C LEU A 102 -1.60 9.99 3.64
N GLN A 103 -2.63 10.72 4.08
CA GLN A 103 -3.53 11.44 3.17
C GLN A 103 -2.77 12.50 2.36
N GLN A 104 -1.85 13.23 3.02
CA GLN A 104 -1.03 14.22 2.35
C GLN A 104 -0.06 13.56 1.36
N HIS A 105 0.59 12.45 1.74
CA HIS A 105 1.53 11.75 0.86
C HIS A 105 0.85 11.15 -0.38
N PHE A 106 -0.33 10.55 -0.21
CA PHE A 106 -1.08 9.90 -1.29
C PHE A 106 -2.17 10.80 -1.92
N TYR A 107 -2.15 12.10 -1.64
CA TYR A 107 -3.19 13.04 -2.07
C TYR A 107 -3.49 12.93 -3.57
N THR A 108 -2.45 12.93 -4.41
CA THR A 108 -2.59 12.84 -5.87
C THR A 108 -3.35 11.58 -6.30
N ALA A 109 -3.11 10.45 -5.66
CA ALA A 109 -3.78 9.19 -6.00
C ALA A 109 -5.22 9.15 -5.47
N VAL A 110 -5.46 9.70 -4.28
CA VAL A 110 -6.80 9.74 -3.66
C VAL A 110 -7.72 10.75 -4.36
N ALA A 111 -7.17 11.88 -4.81
CA ALA A 111 -7.91 12.94 -5.49
C ALA A 111 -7.99 12.75 -7.02
N PHE A 112 -7.41 11.67 -7.57
CA PHE A 112 -7.39 11.42 -9.00
C PHE A 112 -8.80 11.22 -9.55
N ASP A 113 -9.19 12.03 -10.53
CA ASP A 113 -10.50 11.93 -11.17
C ASP A 113 -10.49 10.89 -12.30
N PHE A 114 -10.67 9.62 -11.94
CA PHE A 114 -10.81 8.54 -12.90
C PHE A 114 -12.00 8.74 -13.86
N GLN A 115 -13.05 9.47 -13.46
CA GLN A 115 -14.21 9.69 -14.31
C GLN A 115 -13.90 10.67 -15.43
N ASN A 116 -13.01 11.63 -15.19
CA ASN A 116 -12.54 12.55 -16.22
C ASN A 116 -11.46 11.93 -17.11
N GLU A 117 -10.44 11.31 -16.50
CA GLU A 117 -9.24 10.86 -17.21
C GLU A 117 -9.47 9.58 -18.02
N CYS A 118 -10.44 8.75 -17.65
CA CYS A 118 -10.76 7.50 -18.34
C CYS A 118 -12.03 7.59 -19.20
N LYS A 119 -12.42 8.80 -19.62
CA LYS A 119 -13.50 8.98 -20.62
C LYS A 119 -13.07 8.33 -21.94
N LEU A 120 -13.92 7.46 -22.47
CA LEU A 120 -13.76 6.83 -23.78
C LEU A 120 -14.29 7.74 -24.89
#